data_AF-A0A9E3JV36-F1
#
_entry.id   AF-A0A9E3JV36-F1
#
_cell.length_a   1.000
_cell.length_b   1.000
_cell.length_c   1.000
_cell.angle_alpha   90.00
_cell.angle_beta   90.00
_cell.angle_gamma   90.00
#
_symmetry.space_group_name_H-M   'P 1'
#
loop_
_entity.id
_entity.type
_entity.pdbx_description
1 polymer ?
#
loop_
_entity_poly.entity_id
_entity_poly.type
_entity_poly.pdbx_seq_one_letter_code
_entity_poly.pdbx_strand_id
1 'polypeptide(L)'
;MITIDNVSKWYDRFQVLRDCTAHVAPGEVLVVCGPSGSGKSTLIKTVNGLEPFQQGLVRVNGTSVGDPGQQRVAIARALAMDPVAMLFDEPTSALDPEMVGEVLDVMAGLAQDGMTMMVVTHEMGFARRVADRVVFMDEGRIVEDSAVEAFFDAPRSDRAREFLARILH
;
A
#
# COMPACT_ATOMS: atom_id res chain seq x y z
N MET A 1 10.59 8.59 2.07
CA MET A 1 9.68 9.25 1.11
C MET A 1 8.26 9.28 1.64
N ILE A 2 7.65 8.13 1.91
CA ILE A 2 6.38 8.00 2.64
C ILE A 2 6.68 7.48 4.06
N THR A 3 5.97 7.99 5.06
CA THR A 3 6.08 7.53 6.45
C THR A 3 4.69 7.45 7.06
N ILE A 4 4.40 6.28 7.63
CA ILE A 4 3.18 5.95 8.37
C ILE A 4 3.68 5.53 9.76
N ASP A 5 3.27 6.25 10.80
CA ASP A 5 3.75 6.04 12.17
C ASP A 5 2.56 5.92 13.12
N ASN A 6 2.35 4.71 13.65
CA ASN A 6 1.31 4.34 14.61
C ASN A 6 -0.09 4.81 14.21
N VAL A 7 -0.43 4.65 12.93
CA VAL A 7 -1.68 5.17 12.38
C VAL A 7 -2.85 4.28 12.76
N SER A 8 -3.82 4.89 13.44
CA SER A 8 -5.10 4.26 13.76
C SER A 8 -6.28 5.04 13.20
N LYS A 9 -7.24 4.30 12.64
CA LYS A 9 -8.44 4.85 12.01
C LYS A 9 -9.68 4.09 12.45
N TRP A 10 -10.74 4.85 12.72
CA TRP A 10 -12.07 4.37 13.05
C TRP A 10 -13.09 4.86 12.02
N TYR A 11 -14.00 3.97 11.65
CA TYR A 11 -15.30 4.32 11.08
C TYR A 11 -16.34 4.12 12.18
N ASP A 12 -16.90 5.22 12.68
CA ASP A 12 -17.73 5.25 13.87
C ASP A 12 -17.05 4.54 15.06
N ARG A 13 -17.55 3.36 15.44
CA ARG A 13 -17.03 2.56 16.55
C ARG A 13 -16.07 1.45 16.10
N PHE A 14 -15.97 1.19 14.80
CA PHE A 14 -15.16 0.11 14.25
C PHE A 14 -13.75 0.60 13.91
N GLN A 15 -12.74 0.05 14.59
CA GLN A 15 -11.34 0.35 14.30
C GLN A 15 -10.85 -0.47 13.12
N VAL A 16 -10.64 0.20 11.98
CA VAL A 16 -10.22 -0.38 10.71
C VAL A 16 -8.70 -0.43 10.55
N LEU A 17 -7.97 0.56 11.11
CA LEU A 17 -6.51 0.56 11.18
C LEU A 17 -6.08 0.61 12.64
N ARG A 18 -5.11 -0.23 13.01
CA ARG A 18 -4.68 -0.50 14.38
C ARG A 18 -3.16 -0.36 14.45
N ASP A 19 -2.71 0.84 14.77
CA ASP A 19 -1.32 1.21 15.06
C ASP A 19 -0.36 0.82 13.93
N CYS A 20 -0.77 1.08 12.69
CA CYS A 20 0.00 0.72 11.50
C CYS A 20 1.24 1.61 11.36
N THR A 21 2.41 0.99 11.26
CA THR A 21 3.69 1.66 11.00
C THR A 21 4.36 1.05 9.77
N ALA A 22 4.73 1.90 8.81
CA ALA A 22 5.44 1.53 7.59
C ALA A 22 6.20 2.72 7.01
N HIS A 23 7.26 2.43 6.27
CA HIS A 23 8.06 3.44 5.59
C HIS A 23 8.36 3.00 4.16
N VAL A 24 8.28 3.95 3.24
CA VAL A 24 8.68 3.79 1.83
C VAL A 24 9.80 4.77 1.53
N ALA A 25 10.96 4.26 1.17
CA ALA A 25 12.13 5.00 0.72
C ALA A 25 11.90 5.58 -0.69
N PRO A 26 12.65 6.62 -1.10
CA PRO A 26 12.62 7.09 -2.49
C PRO A 26 13.01 5.96 -3.45
N GLY A 27 12.22 5.75 -4.50
CA GLY A 27 12.41 4.72 -5.51
C GLY A 27 12.00 3.31 -5.08
N GLU A 28 11.53 3.13 -3.83
CA GLU A 28 11.08 1.83 -3.33
C GLU A 28 9.66 1.52 -3.83
N VAL A 29 9.46 0.27 -4.24
CA VAL A 29 8.15 -0.31 -4.55
C VAL A 29 7.69 -1.15 -3.35
N LEU A 30 6.77 -0.59 -2.55
CA LEU A 30 6.12 -1.29 -1.46
C LEU A 30 4.79 -1.90 -1.95
N VAL A 31 4.66 -3.22 -1.87
CA VAL A 31 3.37 -3.89 -2.07
C VAL A 31 2.68 -4.15 -0.73
N VAL A 32 1.39 -3.84 -0.66
CA VAL A 32 0.51 -4.14 0.47
C VAL A 32 -0.47 -5.24 0.06
N CYS A 33 -0.42 -6.36 0.77
CA CYS A 33 -1.30 -7.50 0.52
C CYS A 33 -1.99 -7.98 1.81
N GLY A 34 -2.93 -8.90 1.66
CA GLY A 34 -3.68 -9.48 2.78
C GLY A 34 -5.17 -9.69 2.48
N PRO A 35 -5.91 -10.34 3.40
CA PRO A 35 -7.32 -10.68 3.20
C PRO A 35 -8.22 -9.46 2.92
N SER A 36 -9.39 -9.70 2.34
CA SER A 36 -10.40 -8.65 2.23
C SER A 36 -10.80 -8.15 3.62
N GLY A 37 -11.00 -6.84 3.76
CA GLY A 37 -11.33 -6.20 5.04
C GLY A 37 -10.14 -5.96 5.98
N SER A 38 -8.91 -6.33 5.62
CA SER A 38 -7.73 -6.11 6.48
C SER A 38 -7.27 -4.66 6.59
N GLY A 39 -7.87 -3.72 5.83
CA GLY A 39 -7.58 -2.29 5.90
C GLY A 39 -6.63 -1.74 4.83
N LYS A 40 -6.22 -2.55 3.83
CA LYS A 40 -5.27 -2.16 2.76
C LYS A 40 -5.67 -0.86 2.03
N SER A 41 -6.87 -0.82 1.46
CA SER A 41 -7.41 0.35 0.75
C SER A 41 -7.59 1.54 1.69
N THR A 42 -7.90 1.31 2.96
CA THR A 42 -7.98 2.38 3.94
C THR A 42 -6.60 2.97 4.23
N LEU A 43 -5.56 2.13 4.36
CA LEU A 43 -4.18 2.56 4.59
C LEU A 43 -3.66 3.40 3.42
N ILE A 44 -3.89 2.99 2.18
CA ILE A 44 -3.41 3.78 1.02
C ILE A 44 -4.18 5.11 0.89
N LYS A 45 -5.48 5.13 1.23
CA LYS A 45 -6.29 6.36 1.24
C LYS A 45 -5.86 7.35 2.32
N THR A 46 -5.36 6.89 3.48
CA THR A 46 -4.78 7.81 4.48
C THR A 46 -3.46 8.41 3.99
N VAL A 47 -2.63 7.64 3.28
CA VAL A 47 -1.40 8.14 2.62
C VAL A 47 -1.69 9.18 1.54
N ASN A 48 -2.75 8.98 0.76
CA ASN A 48 -3.18 9.95 -0.24
C ASN A 48 -3.93 11.16 0.34
N GLY A 49 -4.23 11.16 1.64
CA GLY A 49 -5.04 12.21 2.28
C GLY A 49 -6.51 12.22 1.87
N LEU A 50 -7.00 11.13 1.26
CA LEU A 50 -8.42 10.97 0.91
C LEU A 50 -9.27 10.53 2.12
N GLU A 51 -8.64 9.90 3.11
CA GLU A 51 -9.30 9.45 4.33
C GLU A 51 -8.60 10.02 5.56
N PRO A 52 -9.32 10.72 6.46
CA PRO A 52 -8.74 11.19 7.71
C PRO A 52 -8.50 10.00 8.66
N PHE A 53 -7.56 10.16 9.57
CA PHE A 53 -7.23 9.21 10.64
C PHE A 53 -7.23 9.93 11.98
N GLN A 54 -7.43 9.19 13.08
CA GLN A 54 -7.63 9.79 14.40
C GLN A 54 -6.35 9.77 15.25
N GLN A 55 -5.42 8.86 14.97
CA GLN A 55 -4.15 8.74 15.71
C GLN A 55 -3.00 8.40 14.78
N GLY A 56 -1.79 8.72 15.23
CA GLY A 56 -0.55 8.53 14.49
C GLY A 56 -0.23 9.70 13.57
N LEU A 57 0.65 9.44 12.62
CA LEU A 57 1.16 10.42 11.68
C LEU A 57 1.35 9.79 10.31
N VAL A 58 0.94 10.51 9.27
CA VAL A 58 1.32 10.18 7.90
C VAL A 58 2.01 11.38 7.27
N ARG A 59 3.19 11.13 6.69
CA ARG A 59 3.96 12.11 5.93
C ARG A 59 4.30 11.60 4.55
N VAL A 60 4.27 12.50 3.57
CA VAL A 60 4.79 12.23 2.23
C VAL A 60 5.65 13.38 1.78
N ASN A 61 6.89 13.08 1.38
CA ASN A 61 7.92 14.07 1.08
C ASN A 61 8.09 15.13 2.18
N GLY A 62 8.05 14.70 3.45
CA GLY A 62 8.14 15.57 4.63
C GLY A 62 6.83 16.26 5.04
N THR A 63 5.84 16.33 4.16
CA THR A 63 4.56 17.01 4.38
C THR A 63 3.55 16.11 5.10
N SER A 64 2.97 16.60 6.21
CA SER A 64 1.88 15.92 6.95
C SER A 64 0.59 15.91 6.12
N VAL A 65 -0.07 14.75 5.98
CA VAL A 65 -1.33 14.61 5.21
C VAL A 65 -2.59 14.57 6.09
N GLY A 66 -2.43 14.45 7.42
CA GLY A 66 -3.55 14.36 8.37
C GLY A 66 -4.04 15.70 8.93
N ASP A 67 -3.31 16.79 8.68
CA ASP A 67 -3.68 18.12 9.18
C ASP A 67 -4.72 18.78 8.26
N PRO A 68 -5.87 19.25 8.79
CA PRO A 68 -6.92 19.91 7.99
C PRO A 68 -6.42 21.10 7.17
N GLY A 69 -5.38 21.80 7.64
CA GLY A 69 -4.74 22.91 6.91
C GLY A 69 -3.96 22.49 5.67
N GLN A 70 -3.62 21.21 5.55
CA GLN A 70 -2.82 20.66 4.45
C GLN A 70 -3.65 19.87 3.43
N GLN A 71 -4.97 19.78 3.61
CA GLN A 71 -5.86 19.05 2.71
C GLN A 71 -5.87 19.61 1.27
N ARG A 72 -5.65 20.92 1.11
CA ARG A 72 -5.46 21.54 -0.21
C ARG A 72 -4.18 21.08 -0.91
N VAL A 73 -3.13 20.76 -0.14
CA VAL A 73 -1.85 20.25 -0.66
C VAL A 73 -2.00 18.80 -1.12
N ALA A 74 -2.79 18.00 -0.41
CA ALA A 74 -3.11 16.63 -0.83
C ALA A 74 -3.86 16.60 -2.17
N ILE A 75 -4.87 17.45 -2.34
CA ILE A 75 -5.60 17.58 -3.62
C ILE A 75 -4.66 18.03 -4.74
N ALA A 76 -3.79 19.01 -4.49
CA ALA A 76 -2.83 19.47 -5.49
C ALA A 76 -1.84 18.37 -5.92
N ARG A 77 -1.43 17.48 -5.00
CA ARG A 77 -0.58 16.31 -5.33
C ARG A 77 -1.30 15.29 -6.18
N ALA A 78 -2.59 15.03 -5.92
CA ALA A 78 -3.38 14.12 -6.75
C ALA A 78 -3.56 14.64 -8.18
N LEU A 79 -3.47 15.96 -8.40
CA LEU A 79 -3.60 16.62 -9.70
C LEU A 79 -2.24 16.98 -10.33
N ALA A 80 -1.12 16.62 -9.71
CA ALA A 80 0.20 16.99 -10.18
C ALA A 80 0.61 16.14 -11.41
N MET A 81 1.19 16.79 -12.42
CA MET A 81 1.68 16.13 -13.63
C MET A 81 2.96 15.31 -13.41
N ASP A 82 3.71 15.59 -12.34
CA ASP A 82 4.95 14.89 -11.97
C ASP A 82 4.89 14.47 -10.48
N PRO A 83 4.22 13.34 -10.19
CA PRO A 83 4.01 12.90 -8.83
C PRO A 83 5.29 12.34 -8.23
N VAL A 84 5.61 12.79 -7.01
CA VAL A 84 6.76 12.29 -6.23
C VAL A 84 6.64 10.80 -5.84
N ALA A 85 5.43 10.25 -5.83
CA ALA A 85 5.14 8.83 -5.61
C ALA A 85 3.79 8.45 -6.22
N MET A 86 3.67 7.22 -6.71
CA MET A 86 2.44 6.66 -7.26
C MET A 86 1.78 5.70 -6.26
N LEU A 87 0.47 5.86 -6.06
CA LEU A 87 -0.33 5.07 -5.15
C LEU A 87 -1.39 4.31 -5.95
N PHE A 88 -1.39 2.98 -5.88
CA PHE A 88 -2.35 2.13 -6.60
C PHE A 88 -3.20 1.32 -5.62
N ASP A 89 -4.52 1.45 -5.70
CA ASP A 89 -5.47 0.68 -4.88
C ASP A 89 -6.22 -0.31 -5.78
N GLU A 90 -5.73 -1.56 -5.83
CA GLU A 90 -6.28 -2.65 -6.64
C GLU A 90 -6.59 -2.26 -8.10
N PRO A 91 -5.60 -1.75 -8.87
CA PRO A 91 -5.83 -1.08 -10.15
C PRO A 91 -6.39 -1.98 -11.25
N THR A 92 -6.24 -3.30 -11.10
CA THR A 92 -6.69 -4.31 -12.08
C THR A 92 -7.99 -5.01 -11.66
N SER A 93 -8.50 -4.77 -10.45
CA SER A 93 -9.63 -5.53 -9.87
C SER A 93 -10.96 -5.39 -10.64
N ALA A 94 -11.15 -4.29 -11.36
CA ALA A 94 -12.36 -3.99 -12.11
C ALA A 94 -12.17 -4.14 -13.64
N LEU A 95 -11.05 -4.72 -14.07
CA LEU A 95 -10.72 -4.87 -15.49
C LEU A 95 -11.04 -6.28 -15.99
N ASP A 96 -11.31 -6.37 -17.29
CA ASP A 96 -11.41 -7.66 -17.97
C ASP A 96 -10.04 -8.36 -17.96
N PRO A 97 -9.98 -9.71 -17.84
CA PRO A 97 -8.72 -10.45 -17.72
C PRO A 97 -7.69 -10.17 -18.84
N GLU A 98 -8.17 -9.87 -20.04
CA GLU A 98 -7.31 -9.56 -21.20
C GLU A 98 -6.54 -8.24 -21.02
N MET A 99 -7.09 -7.28 -20.26
CA MET A 99 -6.51 -5.95 -20.05
C MET A 99 -5.60 -5.89 -18.81
N VAL A 100 -5.69 -6.87 -17.91
CA VAL A 100 -4.89 -6.92 -16.67
C VAL A 100 -3.40 -6.86 -16.97
N GLY A 101 -2.93 -7.65 -17.95
CA GLY A 101 -1.52 -7.71 -18.34
C GLY A 101 -0.97 -6.35 -18.79
N GLU A 102 -1.70 -5.64 -19.63
CA GLU A 102 -1.29 -4.33 -20.15
C GLU A 102 -1.08 -3.31 -19.04
N VAL A 103 -1.98 -3.28 -18.05
CA VAL A 103 -1.87 -2.36 -16.90
C VAL A 103 -0.69 -2.74 -16.01
N LEU A 104 -0.51 -4.03 -15.72
CA LEU A 104 0.61 -4.51 -14.91
C LEU A 104 1.97 -4.27 -15.56
N ASP A 105 2.04 -4.30 -16.90
CA ASP A 105 3.28 -4.00 -17.63
C ASP A 105 3.61 -2.52 -17.61
N VAL A 106 2.62 -1.62 -17.74
CA VAL A 106 2.84 -0.18 -17.54
C VAL A 106 3.33 0.09 -16.11
N MET A 107 2.69 -0.52 -15.11
CA MET A 107 3.10 -0.36 -13.70
C MET A 107 4.52 -0.89 -13.46
N ALA A 108 4.91 -1.98 -14.11
CA ALA A 108 6.26 -2.52 -14.00
C ALA A 108 7.31 -1.64 -14.68
N GLY A 109 6.97 -0.99 -15.81
CA GLY A 109 7.82 0.02 -16.43
C GLY A 109 8.10 1.19 -15.49
N LEU A 110 7.05 1.72 -14.83
CA LEU A 110 7.21 2.79 -13.83
C LEU A 110 8.14 2.38 -12.67
N ALA A 111 7.99 1.14 -12.18
CA ALA A 111 8.86 0.59 -11.14
C ALA A 111 10.33 0.53 -11.59
N GLN A 112 10.57 0.04 -12.82
CA GLN A 112 11.92 -0.06 -13.39
C GLN A 112 12.58 1.32 -13.62
N ASP A 113 11.77 2.34 -13.89
CA ASP A 113 12.24 3.74 -14.03
C ASP A 113 12.55 4.40 -12.68
N GLY A 114 12.41 3.68 -11.56
CA GLY A 114 12.74 4.17 -10.21
C GLY A 114 11.65 5.02 -9.58
N MET A 115 10.40 4.92 -10.04
CA MET A 115 9.26 5.58 -9.42
C MET A 115 9.04 5.04 -8.01
N THR A 116 8.84 5.92 -7.02
CA THR A 116 8.41 5.47 -5.68
C THR A 116 6.95 5.00 -5.76
N MET A 117 6.67 3.78 -5.33
CA MET A 117 5.34 3.19 -5.49
C MET A 117 4.84 2.55 -4.19
N MET A 118 3.55 2.73 -3.90
CA MET A 118 2.82 1.92 -2.92
C MET A 118 1.63 1.29 -3.62
N VAL A 119 1.58 -0.05 -3.64
CA VAL A 119 0.60 -0.79 -4.45
C VAL A 119 -0.17 -1.76 -3.56
N VAL A 120 -1.48 -1.58 -3.46
CA VAL A 120 -2.39 -2.61 -2.95
C VAL A 120 -2.80 -3.48 -4.13
N THR A 121 -2.54 -4.78 -4.07
CA THR A 121 -2.91 -5.70 -5.14
C THR A 121 -3.08 -7.13 -4.63
N HIS A 122 -3.89 -7.91 -5.36
CA HIS A 122 -3.97 -9.36 -5.22
C HIS A 122 -3.15 -10.09 -6.31
N GLU A 123 -2.55 -9.37 -7.26
CA GLU A 123 -1.71 -9.90 -8.33
C GLU A 123 -0.31 -10.29 -7.80
N MET A 124 -0.22 -11.48 -7.17
CA MET A 124 1.01 -11.93 -6.52
C MET A 124 2.19 -12.13 -7.48
N GLY A 125 1.91 -12.46 -8.75
CA GLY A 125 2.94 -12.54 -9.79
C GLY A 125 3.58 -11.19 -10.08
N PHE A 126 2.77 -10.12 -10.12
CA PHE A 126 3.28 -8.76 -10.23
C PHE A 126 4.09 -8.38 -8.98
N ALA A 127 3.54 -8.62 -7.79
CA ALA A 127 4.21 -8.31 -6.54
C ALA A 127 5.59 -8.97 -6.45
N ARG A 128 5.69 -10.27 -6.77
CA ARG A 128 6.96 -11.00 -6.79
C ARG A 128 7.94 -10.48 -7.85
N ARG A 129 7.44 -9.92 -8.96
CA ARG A 129 8.24 -9.38 -10.07
C ARG A 129 8.84 -8.01 -9.76
N VAL A 130 8.10 -7.12 -9.10
CA VAL A 130 8.47 -5.69 -9.03
C VAL A 130 8.67 -5.11 -7.63
N ALA A 131 8.16 -5.78 -6.58
CA ALA A 131 8.22 -5.22 -5.25
C ALA A 131 9.62 -5.38 -4.65
N ASP A 132 10.11 -4.35 -3.96
CA ASP A 132 11.27 -4.49 -3.09
C ASP A 132 10.84 -5.13 -1.76
N ARG A 133 9.69 -4.68 -1.25
CA ARG A 133 9.14 -5.09 0.05
C ARG A 133 7.65 -5.37 -0.04
N VAL A 134 7.21 -6.28 0.82
CA VAL A 134 5.82 -6.64 1.00
C VAL A 134 5.42 -6.40 2.44
N VAL A 135 4.33 -5.66 2.62
CA VAL A 135 3.59 -5.52 3.86
C VAL A 135 2.35 -6.41 3.78
N PHE A 136 2.23 -7.34 4.70
CA PHE A 136 1.05 -8.17 4.88
C PHE A 136 0.19 -7.62 6.01
N MET A 137 -1.06 -7.30 5.66
CA MET A 137 -2.05 -6.78 6.59
C MET A 137 -3.11 -7.81 6.93
N ASP A 138 -3.44 -7.90 8.20
CA ASP A 138 -4.59 -8.67 8.70
C ASP A 138 -5.25 -7.96 9.88
N GLU A 139 -6.58 -8.03 9.94
CA GLU A 139 -7.40 -7.41 11.00
C GLU A 139 -7.04 -5.95 11.35
N GLY A 140 -6.69 -5.15 10.33
CA GLY A 140 -6.34 -3.74 10.50
C GLY A 140 -4.91 -3.50 11.01
N ARG A 141 -4.07 -4.53 11.11
CA ARG A 141 -2.67 -4.43 11.54
C ARG A 141 -1.73 -4.81 10.41
N ILE A 142 -0.54 -4.22 10.44
CA ILE A 142 0.61 -4.74 9.68
C ILE A 142 1.18 -5.90 10.50
N VAL A 143 0.97 -7.12 10.01
CA VAL A 143 1.40 -8.36 10.69
C VAL A 143 2.82 -8.73 10.29
N GLU A 144 3.20 -8.43 9.06
CA GLU A 144 4.52 -8.71 8.54
C GLU A 144 4.96 -7.64 7.55
N ASP A 145 6.22 -7.25 7.65
CA ASP A 145 6.90 -6.31 6.76
C ASP A 145 8.28 -6.87 6.46
N SER A 146 8.53 -7.25 5.21
CA SER A 146 9.73 -7.99 4.80
C SER A 146 10.07 -7.75 3.33
N ALA A 147 11.32 -8.07 2.95
CA ALA A 147 11.71 -8.16 1.55
C ALA A 147 10.82 -9.15 0.78
N VAL A 148 10.61 -8.88 -0.51
CA VAL A 148 9.70 -9.68 -1.36
C VAL A 148 10.04 -11.17 -1.36
N GLU A 149 11.33 -11.51 -1.48
CA GLU A 149 11.80 -12.91 -1.50
C GLU A 149 11.49 -13.61 -0.17
N ALA A 150 11.79 -12.95 0.95
CA ALA A 150 11.52 -13.48 2.28
C ALA A 150 10.01 -13.71 2.50
N PHE A 151 9.16 -12.80 2.02
CA PHE A 151 7.71 -12.94 2.16
C PHE A 151 7.14 -14.13 1.40
N PHE A 152 7.57 -14.36 0.16
CA PHE A 152 7.03 -15.44 -0.67
C PHE A 152 7.66 -16.80 -0.37
N ASP A 153 8.94 -16.85 -0.01
CA ASP A 153 9.67 -18.10 0.14
C ASP A 153 9.72 -18.57 1.60
N ALA A 154 9.76 -17.64 2.56
CA ALA A 154 9.85 -17.95 3.99
C ALA A 154 9.04 -16.96 4.87
N PRO A 155 7.72 -16.81 4.64
CA PRO A 155 6.86 -15.93 5.42
C PRO A 155 6.96 -16.22 6.92
N ARG A 156 7.22 -15.17 7.71
CA ARG A 156 7.49 -15.29 9.15
C ARG A 156 6.22 -15.50 9.95
N SER A 157 5.11 -14.88 9.56
CA SER A 157 3.85 -14.97 10.28
C SER A 157 3.01 -16.17 9.83
N ASP A 158 2.35 -16.83 10.79
CA ASP A 158 1.45 -17.95 10.51
C ASP A 158 0.30 -17.52 9.57
N ARG A 159 -0.20 -16.30 9.76
CA ARG A 159 -1.27 -15.71 8.94
C ARG A 159 -0.83 -15.45 7.50
N ALA A 160 0.40 -14.98 7.27
CA ALA A 160 0.92 -14.85 5.91
C ALA A 160 1.08 -16.21 5.23
N ARG A 161 1.56 -17.23 5.97
CA ARG A 161 1.65 -18.62 5.48
C ARG A 161 0.29 -19.15 5.05
N GLU A 162 -0.73 -19.03 5.89
CA GLU A 162 -2.10 -19.42 5.58
C GLU A 162 -2.65 -18.68 4.37
N PHE A 163 -2.41 -17.38 4.26
CA PHE A 163 -2.87 -16.56 3.15
C PHE A 163 -2.24 -16.97 1.82
N LEU A 164 -0.91 -17.12 1.78
CA LEU A 164 -0.17 -17.53 0.59
C LEU A 164 -0.57 -18.94 0.13
N ALA A 165 -0.76 -19.88 1.07
CA ALA A 165 -1.21 -21.23 0.75
C ALA A 165 -2.59 -21.27 0.07
N ARG A 166 -3.46 -20.26 0.29
CA ARG A 166 -4.78 -20.19 -0.35
C ARG A 166 -4.79 -19.56 -1.74
N ILE A 167 -3.73 -18.84 -2.10
CA ILE A 167 -3.67 -18.03 -3.33
C ILE A 167 -2.72 -18.67 -4.36
N LEU A 168 -1.72 -19.40 -3.90
CA LEU A 168 -0.75 -20.11 -4.75
C LEU A 168 -1.22 -21.53 -5.13
N HIS A 169 -2.46 -21.88 -4.82
CA HIS A 169 -3.13 -23.15 -5.15
C HIS A 169 -4.48 -22.88 -5.78
#